data_AF-A0A6J7JHW9-F1
#
_entry.id   AF-A0A6J7JHW9-F1
#
_cell.length_a   1.000
_cell.length_b   1.000
_cell.length_c   1.000
_cell.angle_alpha   90.00
_cell.angle_beta   90.00
_cell.angle_gamma   90.00
#
_symmetry.space_group_name_H-M   'P 1'
#
loop_
_entity.id
_entity.type
_entity.pdbx_description
1 polymer ?
#
loop_
_entity_poly.entity_id
_entity_poly.type
_entity_poly.pdbx_seq_one_letter_code
_entity_poly.pdbx_strand_id
1 'polypeptide(L)'
;MIELPPTLASSWHCRGYYGSVSHNVKAVYQRYLGWFDGNPAHLWPHPPEQAAVRYVEFMGGADAVLVKAQQSFDDGDYRWVAEVVNHVVFADPSNMAARELLAETYTQMGYSQENATWRNFFLTGAQELRGIEVAGPTGQNALALMSHISVTQVFDAVAIRIDGMKAAGLRFAINWTIAETGERHLLRMENGVLSNAANRHADDAVLSVTVPRSQLLLLVIGLVTLESLVEQGIATADGDLGRLDSIRALLDPPDPKFPIVLP
;
A
#
# COMPACT_ATOMS: atom_id res chain seq x y z
N MET A 1 -16.06 -9.91 24.04
CA MET A 1 -14.79 -9.17 24.23
C MET A 1 -13.78 -10.15 24.78
N ILE A 2 -12.56 -10.21 24.23
CA ILE A 2 -11.48 -11.06 24.78
C ILE A 2 -10.60 -10.18 25.66
N GLU A 3 -10.37 -10.62 26.89
CA GLU A 3 -9.59 -9.90 27.89
C GLU A 3 -8.43 -10.78 28.38
N LEU A 4 -7.33 -10.13 28.80
CA LEU A 4 -6.26 -10.84 29.48
C LEU A 4 -6.70 -11.19 30.91
N PRO A 5 -6.35 -12.39 31.42
CA PRO A 5 -6.50 -12.69 32.84
C PRO A 5 -5.83 -11.62 33.72
N PRO A 6 -6.38 -11.32 34.91
CA PRO A 6 -5.85 -10.25 35.78
C PRO A 6 -4.34 -10.36 36.05
N THR A 7 -3.82 -11.57 36.21
CA THR A 7 -2.39 -11.84 36.45
C THR A 7 -1.48 -11.38 35.31
N LEU A 8 -1.98 -11.39 34.07
CA LEU A 8 -1.26 -10.84 32.91
C LEU A 8 -1.56 -9.35 32.75
N ALA A 9 -2.81 -8.93 32.91
CA ALA A 9 -3.23 -7.54 32.69
C ALA A 9 -2.56 -6.53 33.65
N SER A 10 -2.18 -6.97 34.85
CA SER A 10 -1.46 -6.17 35.84
C SER A 10 0.06 -6.07 35.60
N SER A 11 0.59 -6.85 34.66
CA SER A 11 2.02 -6.89 34.37
C SER A 11 2.37 -5.84 33.29
N TRP A 12 3.23 -4.89 33.61
CA TRP A 12 3.62 -3.79 32.69
C TRP A 12 4.07 -4.28 31.31
N HIS A 13 4.84 -5.36 31.25
CA HIS A 13 5.34 -5.95 29.99
C HIS A 13 4.27 -6.69 29.17
N CYS A 14 3.07 -6.89 29.73
CA CYS A 14 1.91 -7.46 29.04
C CYS A 14 0.91 -6.39 28.57
N ARG A 15 1.19 -5.10 28.83
CA ARG A 15 0.35 -3.98 28.39
C ARG A 15 0.51 -3.73 26.89
N GLY A 16 -0.55 -3.23 26.28
CA GLY A 16 -0.65 -3.06 24.83
C GLY A 16 0.02 -1.79 24.31
N TYR A 17 1.29 -1.51 24.64
CA TYR A 17 1.97 -0.28 24.22
C TYR A 17 2.27 -0.22 22.72
N TYR A 18 2.53 -1.37 22.09
CA TYR A 18 2.86 -1.46 20.66
C TYR A 18 1.80 -2.24 19.90
N GLY A 19 1.66 -3.53 20.20
CA GLY A 19 0.48 -4.31 19.83
C GLY A 19 -0.68 -4.08 20.81
N SER A 20 -1.89 -4.51 20.46
CA SER A 20 -3.05 -4.48 21.36
C SER A 20 -3.80 -5.80 21.31
N VAL A 21 -4.38 -6.21 22.44
CA VAL A 21 -5.22 -7.43 22.51
C VAL A 21 -6.31 -7.37 21.45
N SER A 22 -6.91 -6.19 21.25
CA SER A 22 -7.99 -5.97 20.29
C SER A 22 -7.60 -6.28 18.84
N HIS A 23 -6.54 -5.65 18.29
CA HIS A 23 -6.16 -5.94 16.90
C HIS A 23 -5.42 -7.28 16.75
N ASN A 24 -4.71 -7.75 17.78
CA ASN A 24 -4.04 -9.05 17.72
C ASN A 24 -5.05 -10.20 17.66
N VAL A 25 -6.14 -10.15 18.42
CA VAL A 25 -7.21 -11.16 18.35
C VAL A 25 -7.87 -11.15 16.97
N LYS A 26 -8.13 -9.97 16.39
CA LYS A 26 -8.66 -9.86 15.01
C LYS A 26 -7.69 -10.46 13.99
N ALA A 27 -6.38 -10.22 14.15
CA ALA A 27 -5.36 -10.79 13.28
C ALA A 27 -5.27 -12.33 13.41
N VAL A 28 -5.46 -12.88 14.62
CA VAL A 28 -5.58 -14.33 14.82
C VAL A 28 -6.79 -14.86 14.07
N TYR A 29 -7.96 -14.24 14.21
CA TYR A 29 -9.15 -14.62 13.43
C TYR A 29 -8.85 -14.63 11.92
N GLN A 30 -8.27 -13.54 11.40
CA GLN A 30 -7.95 -13.42 9.97
C GLN A 30 -6.95 -14.47 9.49
N ARG A 31 -5.98 -14.85 10.34
CA ARG A 31 -5.02 -15.92 10.01
C ARG A 31 -5.70 -17.27 9.82
N TYR A 32 -6.72 -17.59 10.62
CA TYR A 32 -7.36 -18.91 10.60
C TYR A 32 -8.58 -18.98 9.69
N LEU A 33 -9.35 -17.91 9.59
CA LEU A 33 -10.66 -17.88 8.92
C LEU A 33 -10.73 -16.91 7.74
N GLY A 34 -9.68 -16.10 7.54
CA GLY A 34 -9.66 -15.08 6.49
C GLY A 34 -10.42 -13.80 6.89
N TRP A 35 -10.66 -12.94 5.91
CA TRP A 35 -11.29 -11.63 6.10
C TRP A 35 -12.80 -11.70 6.31
N PHE A 36 -13.46 -12.73 5.75
CA PHE A 36 -14.92 -12.84 5.73
C PHE A 36 -15.44 -13.42 7.05
N ASP A 37 -16.41 -12.74 7.65
CA ASP A 37 -16.98 -13.12 8.95
C ASP A 37 -18.11 -14.16 8.86
N GLY A 38 -18.47 -14.59 7.64
CA GLY A 38 -19.55 -15.54 7.39
C GLY A 38 -20.92 -14.89 7.18
N ASN A 39 -21.08 -13.59 7.43
CA ASN A 39 -22.35 -12.89 7.18
C ASN A 39 -22.43 -12.41 5.71
N PRO A 40 -23.36 -12.92 4.89
CA PRO A 40 -23.45 -12.57 3.47
C PRO A 40 -23.58 -11.07 3.18
N ALA A 41 -24.10 -10.27 4.12
CA ALA A 41 -24.16 -8.81 3.98
C ALA A 41 -22.78 -8.15 3.84
N HIS A 42 -21.73 -8.80 4.34
CA HIS A 42 -20.35 -8.30 4.30
C HIS A 42 -19.53 -8.92 3.16
N LEU A 43 -20.12 -9.77 2.31
CA LEU A 43 -19.39 -10.49 1.26
C LEU A 43 -19.06 -9.60 0.05
N TRP A 44 -20.00 -8.76 -0.36
CA TRP A 44 -19.83 -7.86 -1.50
C TRP A 44 -20.40 -6.47 -1.19
N PRO A 45 -19.83 -5.76 -0.21
CA PRO A 45 -20.29 -4.42 0.15
C PRO A 45 -19.94 -3.42 -0.96
N HIS A 46 -20.69 -2.31 -1.02
CA HIS A 46 -20.30 -1.17 -1.82
C HIS A 46 -18.91 -0.64 -1.40
N PRO A 47 -18.11 -0.10 -2.34
CA PRO A 47 -16.93 0.68 -1.99
C PRO A 47 -17.27 1.80 -0.98
N PRO A 48 -16.34 2.17 -0.06
CA PRO A 48 -16.63 3.10 1.03
C PRO A 48 -17.26 4.42 0.59
N GLU A 49 -16.76 5.05 -0.48
CA GLU A 49 -17.32 6.30 -1.04
C GLU A 49 -18.79 6.15 -1.48
N GLN A 50 -19.10 5.06 -2.18
CA GLN A 50 -20.45 4.80 -2.67
C GLN A 50 -21.41 4.46 -1.51
N ALA A 51 -20.93 3.72 -0.51
CA ALA A 51 -21.71 3.40 0.68
C ALA A 51 -21.99 4.67 1.50
N ALA A 52 -20.99 5.53 1.68
CA ALA A 52 -21.05 6.76 2.44
C ALA A 52 -22.19 7.69 2.00
N VAL A 53 -22.33 7.93 0.70
CA VAL A 53 -23.43 8.75 0.14
C VAL A 53 -24.80 8.21 0.56
N ARG A 54 -25.00 6.89 0.50
CA ARG A 54 -26.28 6.23 0.85
C ARG A 54 -26.54 6.24 2.35
N TYR A 55 -25.50 6.04 3.17
CA TYR A 55 -25.62 6.15 4.62
C TYR A 55 -26.07 7.56 5.03
N VAL A 56 -25.43 8.59 4.48
CA VAL A 56 -25.79 9.99 4.77
C VAL A 56 -27.22 10.29 4.34
N GLU A 57 -27.64 9.82 3.15
CA GLU A 57 -29.03 9.93 2.70
C GLU A 57 -30.01 9.27 3.69
N PHE A 58 -29.74 8.02 4.09
CA PHE A 58 -30.58 7.26 5.03
C PHE A 58 -30.65 7.89 6.43
N MET A 59 -29.59 8.56 6.86
CA MET A 59 -29.53 9.22 8.17
C MET A 59 -30.21 10.61 8.19
N GLY A 60 -30.65 11.11 7.02
CA GLY A 60 -31.36 12.38 6.88
C GLY A 60 -30.51 13.55 6.38
N GLY A 61 -29.37 13.28 5.73
CA GLY A 61 -28.44 14.28 5.21
C GLY A 61 -27.31 14.65 6.17
N ALA A 62 -26.26 15.28 5.64
CA ALA A 62 -25.04 15.59 6.38
C ALA A 62 -25.30 16.40 7.67
N ASP A 63 -26.09 17.47 7.59
CA ASP A 63 -26.42 18.32 8.74
C ASP A 63 -27.11 17.52 9.86
N ALA A 64 -28.04 16.63 9.51
CA ALA A 64 -28.72 15.79 10.48
C ALA A 64 -27.78 14.79 11.16
N VAL A 65 -26.81 14.25 10.40
CA VAL A 65 -25.76 13.38 10.96
C VAL A 65 -24.89 14.18 11.92
N LEU A 66 -24.40 15.36 11.53
CA LEU A 66 -23.50 16.16 12.35
C LEU A 66 -24.14 16.63 13.67
N VAL A 67 -25.43 17.00 13.65
CA VAL A 67 -26.16 17.35 14.89
C VAL A 67 -26.22 16.17 15.87
N LYS A 68 -26.55 14.97 15.38
CA LYS A 68 -26.60 13.75 16.22
C LYS A 68 -25.21 13.29 16.66
N ALA A 69 -24.22 13.43 15.78
CA ALA A 69 -22.84 13.09 16.07
C ALA A 69 -22.25 14.01 17.13
N GLN A 70 -22.58 15.32 17.12
CA GLN A 70 -22.16 16.24 18.18
C GLN A 70 -22.71 15.82 19.55
N GLN A 71 -23.97 15.42 19.62
CA GLN A 71 -24.54 14.90 20.88
C GLN A 71 -23.78 13.67 21.38
N SER A 72 -23.48 12.73 20.48
CA SER A 72 -22.69 11.53 20.82
C SER A 72 -21.25 11.87 21.23
N PHE A 73 -20.67 12.92 20.64
CA PHE A 73 -19.35 13.43 20.99
C PHE A 73 -19.34 14.04 22.40
N ASP A 74 -20.35 14.87 22.71
CA ASP A 74 -20.52 15.49 24.02
C ASP A 74 -20.75 14.44 25.12
N ASP A 75 -21.40 13.33 24.79
CA ASP A 75 -21.60 12.16 25.65
C ASP A 75 -20.35 11.25 25.75
N GLY A 76 -19.30 11.52 24.97
CA GLY A 76 -18.04 10.78 24.99
C GLY A 76 -18.01 9.48 24.18
N ASP A 77 -19.01 9.20 23.34
CA ASP A 77 -19.04 8.02 22.45
C ASP A 77 -18.22 8.25 21.18
N TYR A 78 -16.92 8.52 21.35
CA TYR A 78 -16.03 8.88 20.25
C TYR A 78 -15.89 7.78 19.19
N ARG A 79 -16.05 6.51 19.58
CA ARG A 79 -15.97 5.39 18.63
C ARG A 79 -17.14 5.42 17.65
N TRP A 80 -18.34 5.73 18.14
CA TRP A 80 -19.51 5.88 17.29
C TRP A 80 -19.43 7.13 16.42
N VAL A 81 -19.01 8.26 16.99
CA VAL A 81 -18.82 9.51 16.23
C VAL A 81 -17.84 9.29 15.07
N ALA A 82 -16.72 8.61 15.34
CA ALA A 82 -15.74 8.28 14.32
C ALA A 82 -16.34 7.48 13.15
N GLU A 83 -17.18 6.48 13.45
CA GLU A 83 -17.83 5.65 12.45
C GLU A 83 -18.83 6.45 11.59
N VAL A 84 -19.74 7.20 12.21
CA VAL A 84 -20.80 7.89 11.45
C VAL A 84 -20.32 9.13 10.73
N VAL A 85 -19.42 9.93 11.34
CA VAL A 85 -18.91 11.14 10.70
C VAL A 85 -17.97 10.81 9.54
N ASN A 86 -17.28 9.66 9.59
CA ASN A 86 -16.50 9.17 8.46
C ASN A 86 -17.36 8.98 7.20
N HIS A 87 -18.63 8.56 7.32
CA HIS A 87 -19.54 8.52 6.17
C HIS A 87 -19.85 9.91 5.61
N VAL A 88 -19.95 10.95 6.44
CA VAL A 88 -20.13 12.33 5.93
C VAL A 88 -18.89 12.78 5.17
N VAL A 89 -17.70 12.53 5.71
CA VAL A 89 -16.41 12.89 5.09
C VAL A 89 -16.19 12.15 3.76
N PHE A 90 -16.49 10.85 3.69
CA PHE A 90 -16.36 10.07 2.46
C PHE A 90 -17.44 10.39 1.41
N ALA A 91 -18.60 10.91 1.83
CA ALA A 91 -19.65 11.37 0.91
C ALA A 91 -19.36 12.78 0.37
N ASP A 92 -18.78 13.66 1.18
CA ASP A 92 -18.37 15.02 0.81
C ASP A 92 -17.04 15.40 1.50
N PRO A 93 -15.89 15.14 0.85
CA PRO A 93 -14.57 15.45 1.41
C PRO A 93 -14.28 16.95 1.53
N SER A 94 -15.15 17.81 0.97
CA SER A 94 -15.08 19.27 1.11
C SER A 94 -15.81 19.79 2.35
N ASN A 95 -16.59 18.95 3.03
CA ASN A 95 -17.32 19.32 4.24
C ASN A 95 -16.37 19.52 5.42
N MET A 96 -15.93 20.76 5.61
CA MET A 96 -14.98 21.12 6.67
C MET A 96 -15.54 20.92 8.09
N ALA A 97 -16.86 21.07 8.29
CA ALA A 97 -17.47 20.83 9.59
C ALA A 97 -17.39 19.36 9.99
N ALA A 98 -17.67 18.44 9.05
CA ALA A 98 -17.51 17.00 9.27
C ALA A 98 -16.06 16.61 9.52
N ARG A 99 -15.13 17.17 8.73
CA ARG A 99 -13.69 16.93 8.91
C ARG A 99 -13.19 17.40 10.26
N GLU A 100 -13.61 18.57 10.72
CA GLU A 100 -13.19 19.10 12.02
C GLU A 100 -13.75 18.25 13.17
N LEU A 101 -15.05 17.91 13.15
CA LEU A 101 -15.65 17.04 14.17
C LEU A 101 -14.96 15.67 14.23
N LEU A 102 -14.63 15.08 13.07
CA LEU A 102 -13.90 13.81 13.02
C LEU A 102 -12.45 13.98 13.52
N ALA A 103 -11.79 15.09 13.21
CA ALA A 103 -10.43 15.38 13.70
C ALA A 103 -10.40 15.58 15.23
N GLU A 104 -11.38 16.27 15.81
CA GLU A 104 -11.55 16.37 17.26
C GLU A 104 -11.81 15.01 17.89
N THR A 105 -12.66 14.20 17.27
CA THR A 105 -12.97 12.83 17.70
C THR A 105 -11.70 11.96 17.73
N TYR A 106 -10.93 11.95 16.65
CA TYR A 106 -9.65 11.26 16.61
C TYR A 106 -8.66 11.81 17.64
N THR A 107 -8.66 13.12 17.89
CA THR A 107 -7.80 13.71 18.94
C THR A 107 -8.15 13.13 20.32
N GLN A 108 -9.42 13.07 20.69
CA GLN A 108 -9.87 12.47 21.96
C GLN A 108 -9.57 10.97 22.05
N MET A 109 -9.80 10.23 20.95
CA MET A 109 -9.45 8.82 20.88
C MET A 109 -7.95 8.62 21.07
N GLY A 110 -7.10 9.42 20.42
CA GLY A 110 -5.65 9.38 20.52
C GLY A 110 -5.13 9.70 21.93
N TYR A 111 -5.76 10.64 22.65
CA TYR A 111 -5.42 10.97 24.03
C TYR A 111 -5.76 9.84 25.00
N SER A 112 -6.78 9.05 24.67
CA SER A 112 -7.23 7.92 25.48
C SER A 112 -6.48 6.60 25.19
N GLN A 113 -5.50 6.61 24.28
CA GLN A 113 -4.74 5.40 23.92
C GLN A 113 -3.53 5.16 24.82
N GLU A 114 -3.48 3.98 25.43
CA GLU A 114 -2.25 3.38 25.96
C GLU A 114 -1.34 2.86 24.82
N ASN A 115 -1.95 2.45 23.70
CA ASN A 115 -1.23 1.93 22.55
C ASN A 115 -0.65 3.06 21.70
N ALA A 116 0.68 3.12 21.60
CA ALA A 116 1.40 4.17 20.88
C ALA A 116 1.11 4.17 19.38
N THR A 117 0.92 2.99 18.76
CA THR A 117 0.61 2.93 17.33
C THR A 117 -0.78 3.50 17.06
N TRP A 118 -1.79 3.12 17.83
CA TRP A 118 -3.15 3.64 17.72
C TRP A 118 -3.21 5.14 18.01
N ARG A 119 -2.49 5.61 19.04
CA ARG A 119 -2.33 7.04 19.31
C ARG A 119 -1.85 7.77 18.06
N ASN A 120 -0.78 7.28 17.43
CA ASN A 120 -0.22 7.91 16.24
C ASN A 120 -1.21 7.87 15.07
N PHE A 121 -1.87 6.74 14.80
CA PHE A 121 -2.90 6.66 13.74
C PHE A 121 -4.01 7.70 13.91
N PHE A 122 -4.58 7.82 15.12
CA PHE A 122 -5.63 8.81 15.36
C PHE A 122 -5.14 10.24 15.23
N LEU A 123 -4.00 10.58 15.84
CA LEU A 123 -3.49 11.96 15.80
C LEU A 123 -3.01 12.38 14.40
N THR A 124 -2.42 11.46 13.64
CA THR A 124 -2.06 11.68 12.24
C THR A 124 -3.30 11.83 11.37
N GLY A 125 -4.33 10.99 11.55
CA GLY A 125 -5.60 11.16 10.83
C GLY A 125 -6.28 12.50 11.14
N ALA A 126 -6.22 12.97 12.39
CA ALA A 126 -6.71 14.30 12.76
C ALA A 126 -5.94 15.44 12.08
N GLN A 127 -4.63 15.29 11.91
CA GLN A 127 -3.78 16.25 11.18
C GLN A 127 -4.15 16.29 9.70
N GLU A 128 -4.26 15.14 9.05
CA GLU A 128 -4.63 15.02 7.63
C GLU A 128 -6.04 15.57 7.34
N LEU A 129 -7.02 15.29 8.22
CA LEU A 129 -8.36 15.87 8.13
C LEU A 129 -8.34 17.41 8.21
N ARG A 130 -7.37 18.01 8.90
CA ARG A 130 -7.16 19.46 8.95
C ARG A 130 -6.26 20.00 7.83
N GLY A 131 -5.84 19.15 6.89
CA GLY A 131 -4.97 19.52 5.77
C GLY A 131 -3.52 19.78 6.16
N ILE A 132 -3.08 19.29 7.33
CA ILE A 132 -1.68 19.37 7.76
C ILE A 132 -0.91 18.27 7.03
N GLU A 133 0.11 18.65 6.28
CA GLU A 133 0.98 17.70 5.59
C GLU A 133 1.80 16.91 6.62
N VAL A 134 1.64 15.58 6.61
CA VAL A 134 2.43 14.67 7.43
C VAL A 134 3.55 14.11 6.56
N ALA A 135 4.77 14.09 7.10
CA ALA A 135 5.93 13.63 6.34
C ALA A 135 5.76 12.16 5.91
N GLY A 136 5.75 11.94 4.60
CA GLY A 136 5.76 10.60 4.02
C GLY A 136 7.11 9.90 4.17
N PRO A 137 7.18 8.59 3.87
CA PRO A 137 8.44 7.85 3.89
C PRO A 137 9.46 8.47 2.91
N THR A 138 10.67 8.79 3.40
CA THR A 138 11.68 9.56 2.66
C THR A 138 12.53 8.72 1.69
N GLY A 139 12.19 7.44 1.46
CA GLY A 139 12.93 6.54 0.58
C GLY A 139 14.42 6.33 0.94
N GLN A 140 14.84 6.84 2.10
CA GLN A 140 16.23 6.77 2.55
C GLN A 140 16.64 5.30 2.64
N ASN A 141 17.78 4.96 2.02
CA ASN A 141 18.38 3.62 1.95
C ASN A 141 17.75 2.63 0.95
N ALA A 142 16.88 3.05 0.02
CA ALA A 142 16.32 2.14 -0.99
C ALA A 142 17.39 1.33 -1.75
N LEU A 143 18.47 1.97 -2.20
CA LEU A 143 19.56 1.29 -2.91
C LEU A 143 20.32 0.28 -2.02
N ALA A 144 20.54 0.63 -0.74
CA ALA A 144 21.19 -0.27 0.22
C ALA A 144 20.30 -1.50 0.49
N LEU A 145 19.00 -1.33 0.67
CA LEU A 145 18.05 -2.43 0.83
C LEU A 145 17.97 -3.30 -0.43
N MET A 146 17.95 -2.68 -1.62
CA MET A 146 17.97 -3.40 -2.90
C MET A 146 19.24 -4.24 -3.10
N SER A 147 20.34 -3.87 -2.45
CA SER A 147 21.57 -4.68 -2.48
C SER A 147 21.43 -6.02 -1.74
N HIS A 148 20.45 -6.14 -0.83
CA HIS A 148 20.22 -7.35 -0.01
C HIS A 148 19.12 -8.29 -0.53
N ILE A 149 18.36 -7.89 -1.54
CA ILE A 149 17.34 -8.75 -2.15
C ILE A 149 17.90 -9.53 -3.36
N SER A 150 17.32 -10.69 -3.64
CA SER A 150 17.67 -11.51 -4.81
C SER A 150 17.29 -10.82 -6.13
N VAL A 151 17.91 -11.23 -7.24
CA VAL A 151 17.55 -10.75 -8.59
C VAL A 151 16.09 -11.09 -8.91
N THR A 152 15.61 -12.27 -8.47
CA THR A 152 14.19 -12.63 -8.52
C THR A 152 13.31 -11.56 -7.88
N GLN A 153 13.60 -11.17 -6.64
CA GLN A 153 12.82 -10.15 -5.93
C GLN A 153 12.90 -8.77 -6.58
N VAL A 154 14.03 -8.41 -7.21
CA VAL A 154 14.15 -7.18 -7.99
C VAL A 154 13.18 -7.19 -9.17
N PHE A 155 13.15 -8.28 -9.95
CA PHE A 155 12.24 -8.39 -11.09
C PHE A 155 10.78 -8.50 -10.67
N ASP A 156 10.47 -9.22 -9.59
CA ASP A 156 9.11 -9.31 -9.06
C ASP A 156 8.61 -7.93 -8.57
N ALA A 157 9.48 -7.11 -7.98
CA ALA A 157 9.15 -5.74 -7.61
C ALA A 157 8.84 -4.84 -8.83
N VAL A 158 9.51 -5.08 -9.96
CA VAL A 158 9.17 -4.42 -11.25
C VAL A 158 7.82 -4.93 -11.76
N ALA A 159 7.59 -6.24 -11.69
CA ALA A 159 6.36 -6.87 -12.17
C ALA A 159 5.09 -6.36 -11.47
N ILE A 160 5.15 -6.14 -10.15
CA ILE A 160 4.03 -5.62 -9.36
C ILE A 160 3.60 -4.21 -9.81
N ARG A 161 4.50 -3.45 -10.44
CA ARG A 161 4.25 -2.08 -10.89
C ARG A 161 3.74 -1.98 -12.32
N ILE A 162 3.54 -3.10 -13.01
CA ILE A 162 3.06 -3.08 -14.39
C ILE A 162 1.58 -2.73 -14.43
N ASP A 163 1.23 -1.72 -15.20
CA ASP A 163 -0.15 -1.46 -15.62
C ASP A 163 -0.59 -2.57 -16.59
N GLY A 164 -1.27 -3.58 -16.04
CA GLY A 164 -1.69 -4.75 -16.80
C GLY A 164 -2.69 -4.45 -17.91
N MET A 165 -3.49 -3.39 -17.77
CA MET A 165 -4.47 -3.00 -18.80
C MET A 165 -3.76 -2.41 -20.02
N LYS A 166 -2.76 -1.54 -19.81
CA LYS A 166 -1.91 -1.05 -20.91
C LYS A 166 -1.06 -2.16 -21.53
N ALA A 167 -0.64 -3.13 -20.72
CA ALA A 167 0.19 -4.24 -21.15
C ALA A 167 -0.57 -5.39 -21.84
N ALA A 168 -1.91 -5.38 -21.83
CA ALA A 168 -2.75 -6.52 -22.22
C ALA A 168 -2.47 -7.08 -23.63
N GLY A 169 -2.12 -6.21 -24.59
CA GLY A 169 -1.82 -6.59 -25.97
C GLY A 169 -0.34 -6.92 -26.25
N LEU A 170 0.54 -6.80 -25.26
CA LEU A 170 1.98 -6.96 -25.44
C LEU A 170 2.41 -8.40 -25.19
N ARG A 171 3.31 -8.89 -26.05
CA ARG A 171 3.90 -10.22 -25.93
C ARG A 171 5.35 -10.22 -26.36
N PHE A 172 6.27 -10.42 -25.42
CA PHE A 172 7.70 -10.55 -25.70
C PHE A 172 8.45 -11.17 -24.52
N ALA A 173 9.67 -11.63 -24.79
CA ALA A 173 10.57 -12.21 -23.81
C ALA A 173 11.93 -11.50 -23.81
N ILE A 174 12.52 -11.33 -22.63
CA ILE A 174 13.86 -10.78 -22.42
C ILE A 174 14.66 -11.75 -21.56
N ASN A 175 15.79 -12.20 -22.11
CA ASN A 175 16.76 -12.99 -21.36
C ASN A 175 17.72 -12.05 -20.62
N TRP A 176 17.98 -12.36 -19.35
CA TRP A 176 18.95 -11.66 -18.51
C TRP A 176 19.99 -12.64 -18.00
N THR A 177 21.24 -12.18 -17.96
CA THR A 177 22.38 -12.89 -17.38
C THR A 177 23.12 -11.95 -16.44
N ILE A 178 23.34 -12.38 -15.20
CA ILE A 178 24.13 -11.64 -14.23
C ILE A 178 25.61 -11.93 -14.48
N ALA A 179 26.37 -10.91 -14.83
CA ALA A 179 27.74 -11.06 -15.36
C ALA A 179 28.68 -11.78 -14.38
N GLU A 180 28.55 -11.51 -13.08
CA GLU A 180 29.45 -12.03 -12.06
C GLU A 180 29.20 -13.52 -11.73
N THR A 181 27.95 -13.98 -11.84
CA THR A 181 27.53 -15.31 -11.38
C THR A 181 27.10 -16.23 -12.52
N GLY A 182 26.80 -15.68 -13.70
CA GLY A 182 26.14 -16.41 -14.79
C GLY A 182 24.68 -16.77 -14.49
N GLU A 183 24.09 -16.24 -13.41
CA GLU A 183 22.68 -16.43 -13.05
C GLU A 183 21.79 -15.96 -14.19
N ARG A 184 20.80 -16.77 -14.57
CA ARG A 184 19.95 -16.54 -15.74
C ARG A 184 18.52 -16.25 -15.30
N HIS A 185 17.90 -15.28 -15.95
CA HIS A 185 16.48 -14.98 -15.78
C HIS A 185 15.80 -14.79 -17.12
N LEU A 186 14.54 -15.21 -17.20
CA LEU A 186 13.64 -14.91 -18.29
C LEU A 186 12.55 -13.98 -17.76
N LEU A 187 12.47 -12.78 -18.31
CA LEU A 187 11.29 -11.93 -18.17
C LEU A 187 10.37 -12.16 -19.36
N ARG A 188 9.09 -12.43 -19.11
CA ARG A 188 8.08 -12.59 -20.16
C ARG A 188 6.89 -11.69 -19.89
N MET A 189 6.63 -10.77 -20.82
CA MET A 189 5.42 -9.98 -20.89
C MET A 189 4.39 -10.74 -21.69
N GLU A 190 3.26 -11.09 -21.09
CA GLU A 190 2.14 -11.76 -21.76
C GLU A 190 0.86 -11.59 -20.93
N ASN A 191 -0.30 -11.40 -21.59
CA ASN A 191 -1.61 -11.26 -20.94
C ASN A 191 -1.68 -10.13 -19.88
N GLY A 192 -0.95 -9.04 -20.10
CA GLY A 192 -0.88 -7.93 -19.13
C GLY A 192 -0.05 -8.22 -17.89
N VAL A 193 0.74 -9.30 -17.87
CA VAL A 193 1.58 -9.69 -16.74
C VAL A 193 3.04 -9.77 -17.17
N LEU A 194 3.92 -9.20 -16.35
CA LEU A 194 5.36 -9.47 -16.43
C LEU A 194 5.69 -10.61 -15.48
N SER A 195 6.09 -11.75 -16.04
CA SER A 195 6.53 -12.91 -15.27
C SER A 195 8.05 -13.02 -15.29
N ASN A 196 8.61 -13.55 -14.21
CA ASN A 196 10.04 -13.79 -14.04
C ASN A 196 10.28 -15.28 -13.75
N ALA A 197 11.19 -15.90 -14.50
CA ALA A 197 11.62 -17.28 -14.28
C ALA A 197 13.14 -17.35 -14.12
N ALA A 198 13.58 -17.70 -12.91
CA ALA A 198 15.00 -17.93 -12.61
C ALA A 198 15.51 -19.22 -13.29
N ASN A 199 16.83 -19.25 -13.55
CA ASN A 199 17.55 -20.33 -14.23
C ASN A 199 16.99 -20.69 -15.62
N ARG A 200 16.41 -19.70 -16.30
CA ARG A 200 15.76 -19.91 -17.60
C ARG A 200 16.12 -18.80 -18.58
N HIS A 201 16.26 -19.18 -19.85
CA HIS A 201 16.22 -18.32 -21.02
C HIS A 201 15.19 -18.88 -22.00
N ALA A 202 14.80 -18.08 -22.98
CA ALA A 202 13.95 -18.50 -24.09
C ALA A 202 14.60 -18.18 -25.43
N ASP A 203 14.47 -19.09 -26.39
CA ASP A 203 15.03 -18.92 -27.74
C ASP A 203 14.28 -17.84 -28.55
N ASP A 204 13.01 -17.58 -28.20
CA ASP A 204 12.18 -16.54 -28.78
C ASP A 204 12.34 -15.16 -28.10
N ALA A 205 13.35 -15.01 -27.23
CA ALA A 205 13.62 -13.74 -26.59
C ALA A 205 14.04 -12.69 -27.63
N VAL A 206 13.36 -11.54 -27.62
CA VAL A 206 13.63 -10.43 -28.53
C VAL A 206 14.82 -9.59 -28.09
N LEU A 207 15.27 -9.79 -26.86
CA LEU A 207 16.42 -9.12 -26.26
C LEU A 207 17.11 -10.08 -25.29
N SER A 208 18.43 -10.18 -25.36
CA SER A 208 19.28 -10.88 -24.41
C SER A 208 20.31 -9.92 -23.82
N VAL A 209 20.35 -9.79 -22.49
CA VAL A 209 21.19 -8.83 -21.77
C VAL A 209 22.13 -9.56 -20.82
N THR A 210 23.41 -9.21 -20.82
CA THR A 210 24.35 -9.56 -19.74
C THR A 210 24.80 -8.30 -19.03
N VAL A 211 24.56 -8.23 -17.72
CA VAL A 211 24.76 -7.00 -16.94
C VAL A 211 25.30 -7.33 -15.54
N PRO A 212 26.22 -6.53 -14.97
CA PRO A 212 26.59 -6.65 -13.56
C PRO A 212 25.40 -6.41 -12.65
N ARG A 213 25.29 -7.15 -11.54
CA ARG A 213 24.15 -7.03 -10.61
C ARG A 213 23.96 -5.59 -10.10
N SER A 214 25.06 -4.88 -9.80
CA SER A 214 25.01 -3.49 -9.34
C SER A 214 24.38 -2.56 -10.38
N GLN A 215 24.66 -2.78 -11.66
CA GLN A 215 24.13 -1.98 -12.77
C GLN A 215 22.68 -2.32 -13.08
N LEU A 216 22.27 -3.59 -12.91
CA LEU A 216 20.85 -3.97 -12.96
C LEU A 216 20.02 -3.18 -11.95
N LEU A 217 20.51 -3.03 -10.71
CA LEU A 217 19.80 -2.25 -9.69
C LEU A 217 19.64 -0.79 -10.12
N LEU A 218 20.70 -0.17 -10.64
CA LEU A 218 20.68 1.20 -11.14
C LEU A 218 19.73 1.39 -12.33
N LEU A 219 19.65 0.38 -13.21
CA LEU A 219 18.73 0.35 -14.34
C LEU A 219 17.28 0.31 -13.86
N VAL A 220 16.96 -0.56 -12.89
CA VAL A 220 15.61 -0.72 -12.35
C VAL A 220 15.09 0.56 -11.67
N ILE A 221 15.97 1.31 -11.00
CA ILE A 221 15.61 2.62 -10.40
C ILE A 221 15.72 3.78 -11.38
N GLY A 222 16.14 3.53 -12.62
CA GLY A 222 16.21 4.52 -13.69
C GLY A 222 17.37 5.53 -13.58
N LEU A 223 18.44 5.20 -12.83
CA LEU A 223 19.64 6.04 -12.73
C LEU A 223 20.60 5.87 -13.92
N VAL A 224 20.49 4.76 -14.66
CA VAL A 224 21.24 4.48 -15.89
C VAL A 224 20.31 3.86 -16.93
N THR A 225 20.71 3.91 -18.20
CA THR A 225 20.01 3.22 -19.30
C THR A 225 20.85 2.06 -19.82
N LEU A 226 20.21 1.06 -20.47
CA LEU A 226 20.95 -0.08 -21.01
C LEU A 226 21.89 0.36 -22.14
N GLU A 227 21.46 1.31 -22.98
CA GLU A 227 22.24 1.87 -24.07
C GLU A 227 23.56 2.45 -23.55
N SER A 228 23.49 3.26 -22.49
CA SER A 228 24.66 3.87 -21.84
C SER A 228 25.62 2.81 -21.28
N LEU A 229 25.10 1.74 -20.68
CA LEU A 229 25.92 0.64 -20.17
C LEU A 229 26.60 -0.16 -21.28
N VAL A 230 25.93 -0.33 -22.42
CA VAL A 230 26.47 -1.02 -23.60
C VAL A 230 27.55 -0.17 -24.28
N GLU A 231 27.31 1.14 -24.45
CA GLU A 231 28.30 2.08 -25.01
C GLU A 231 29.59 2.15 -24.17
N GLN A 232 29.46 2.06 -22.85
CA GLN A 232 30.60 2.02 -21.92
C GLN A 232 31.29 0.65 -21.84
N GLY A 233 30.76 -0.38 -22.50
CA GLY A 233 31.28 -1.76 -22.43
C GLY A 233 31.08 -2.42 -21.06
N ILE A 234 30.17 -1.91 -20.23
CA ILE A 234 29.85 -2.43 -18.90
C ILE A 234 28.81 -3.56 -18.98
N ALA A 235 27.88 -3.47 -19.92
CA ALA A 235 26.89 -4.50 -20.22
C ALA A 235 26.98 -4.92 -21.69
N THR A 236 26.47 -6.10 -22.02
CA THR A 236 26.27 -6.53 -23.41
C THR A 236 24.79 -6.79 -23.65
N ALA A 237 24.32 -6.50 -24.85
CA ALA A 237 22.95 -6.72 -25.25
C ALA A 237 22.88 -7.14 -26.71
N ASP A 238 22.02 -8.10 -27.00
CA ASP A 238 21.72 -8.60 -28.35
C ASP A 238 20.21 -8.57 -28.58
N GLY A 239 19.76 -7.89 -29.65
CA GLY A 239 18.35 -7.73 -29.98
C GLY A 239 17.79 -6.31 -29.78
N ASP A 240 16.49 -6.22 -29.50
CA ASP A 240 15.70 -4.98 -29.48
C ASP A 240 15.76 -4.27 -28.11
N LEU A 241 16.70 -3.32 -27.98
CA LEU A 241 16.88 -2.51 -26.76
C LEU A 241 15.61 -1.70 -26.38
N GLY A 242 14.81 -1.28 -27.36
CA GLY A 242 13.59 -0.49 -27.15
C GLY A 242 12.50 -1.23 -26.36
N ARG A 243 12.67 -2.53 -26.10
CA ARG A 243 11.78 -3.30 -25.24
C ARG A 243 11.87 -2.91 -23.77
N LEU A 244 13.01 -2.41 -23.31
CA LEU A 244 13.11 -1.88 -21.94
C LEU A 244 12.35 -0.57 -21.78
N ASP A 245 12.36 0.30 -22.80
CA ASP A 245 11.52 1.50 -22.82
C ASP A 245 10.03 1.16 -22.82
N SER A 246 9.65 0.09 -23.53
CA SER A 246 8.28 -0.43 -23.50
C SER A 246 7.88 -0.87 -22.09
N ILE A 247 8.74 -1.58 -21.36
CA ILE A 247 8.49 -1.94 -19.96
C ILE A 247 8.38 -0.67 -19.10
N ARG A 248 9.31 0.28 -19.25
CA ARG A 248 9.33 1.53 -18.48
C ARG A 248 8.05 2.33 -18.66
N ALA A 249 7.51 2.39 -19.87
CA ALA A 249 6.26 3.09 -20.17
C ALA A 249 5.02 2.44 -19.54
N LEU A 250 5.11 1.19 -19.09
CA LEU A 250 4.04 0.45 -18.41
C LEU A 250 4.13 0.56 -16.88
N LEU A 251 5.22 1.09 -16.33
CA LEU A 251 5.39 1.19 -14.89
C LEU A 251 4.47 2.27 -14.31
N ASP A 252 3.61 1.86 -13.38
CA ASP A 252 2.84 2.76 -12.54
C ASP A 252 3.68 3.13 -11.30
N PRO A 253 4.06 4.40 -11.11
CA PRO A 253 4.77 4.83 -9.91
C PRO A 253 3.80 4.87 -8.71
N PRO A 254 4.17 4.28 -7.56
CA PRO A 254 3.36 4.42 -6.37
C PRO A 254 3.33 5.89 -5.92
N ASP A 255 2.16 6.38 -5.53
CA ASP A 255 2.03 7.66 -4.84
C ASP A 255 2.24 7.43 -3.33
N PRO A 256 3.36 7.88 -2.72
CA PRO A 256 3.58 7.72 -1.28
C PRO A 256 2.67 8.62 -0.42
N LYS A 257 1.88 9.52 -1.03
CA LYS A 257 0.97 10.46 -0.37
C LYS A 257 -0.51 10.17 -0.66
N PHE A 258 -0.85 8.93 -1.03
CA PHE A 258 -2.23 8.55 -1.27
C PHE A 258 -3.12 8.86 -0.04
N PRO A 259 -4.36 9.33 -0.24
CA PRO A 259 -5.25 9.70 0.86
C PRO A 259 -5.69 8.47 1.67
N ILE A 260 -5.79 8.64 3.00
CA ILE A 260 -6.20 7.57 3.93
C ILE A 260 -7.53 7.92 4.62
N VAL A 261 -7.62 9.13 5.19
CA VAL A 261 -8.82 9.60 5.92
C VAL A 261 -9.81 10.39 5.04
N LEU A 262 -9.53 10.45 3.73
CA LEU A 262 -10.36 11.01 2.69
C LEU A 262 -10.41 10.00 1.53
N PRO A 263 -11.43 10.06 0.64
CA PRO A 263 -11.43 9.35 -0.64
C PRO A 263 -10.19 9.61 -1.50
#